data_AF-A0A954F6S4-F1
#
_entry.id   AF-A0A954F6S4-F1
#
_cell.length_a   1.000
_cell.length_b   1.000
_cell.length_c   1.000
_cell.angle_alpha   90.00
_cell.angle_beta   90.00
_cell.angle_gamma   90.00
#
_symmetry.space_group_name_H-M   'P 1'
#
loop_
_entity.id
_entity.type
_entity.pdbx_description
1 polymer ?
#
loop_
_entity_poly.entity_id
_entity_poly.type
_entity_poly.pdbx_seq_one_letter_code
_entity_poly.pdbx_strand_id
1 'polypeptide(L)'
;MSDSNRLFELATNGMDGTRFERMRWTGTFAEYLGLLESDPRPARNAWQRLLDMIESHGVSEDEGGVRRWNLFDDPMGGGRDAVFGLEEPLAALVDMVRAGARHLGPERRLLLLHGPVGSAKSTIVRLLKTGLEAYSQTDAGRVYTFDWIIDGEVIPSATRQDPLLLIPAEQRAGVMARLNELLGAEYELRLEGSLDPLSTHYYGLLAERHGGDWQRIVEHVRVRRFAFHEAGRVG
;
A
#
# COMPACT_ATOMS: atom_id res chain seq x y z
N MET A 1 -27.38 -39.13 13.68
CA MET A 1 -27.21 -37.66 13.68
C MET A 1 -25.74 -37.30 13.95
N SER A 2 -24.79 -37.57 13.03
CA SER A 2 -23.35 -37.40 13.33
C SER A 2 -22.41 -37.09 12.15
N ASP A 3 -22.90 -36.70 10.96
CA ASP A 3 -22.00 -36.39 9.82
C ASP A 3 -22.15 -34.97 9.25
N SER A 4 -23.12 -34.18 9.74
CA SER A 4 -23.43 -32.89 9.12
C SER A 4 -22.49 -31.74 9.51
N ASN A 5 -21.54 -31.96 10.44
CA ASN A 5 -20.71 -30.89 11.00
C ASN A 5 -19.22 -30.98 10.63
N ARG A 6 -18.78 -32.09 10.03
CA ARG A 6 -17.34 -32.35 9.76
C ARG A 6 -16.78 -31.46 8.67
N LEU A 7 -17.59 -31.18 7.63
CA LEU A 7 -17.23 -30.24 6.57
C LEU A 7 -17.19 -28.80 7.08
N PHE A 8 -18.11 -28.44 7.97
CA PHE A 8 -18.12 -27.11 8.60
C PHE A 8 -16.90 -26.93 9.50
N GLU A 9 -16.59 -27.92 10.35
CA GLU A 9 -15.40 -27.92 11.20
C GLU A 9 -14.11 -27.84 10.38
N LEU A 10 -13.99 -28.58 9.28
CA LEU A 10 -12.87 -28.48 8.33
C LEU A 10 -12.81 -27.12 7.63
N ALA A 11 -13.95 -26.51 7.30
CA ALA A 11 -14.00 -25.18 6.70
C ALA A 11 -13.67 -24.05 7.71
N THR A 12 -13.88 -24.29 9.00
CA THR A 12 -13.57 -23.32 10.07
C THR A 12 -12.17 -23.52 10.67
N ASN A 13 -11.60 -24.72 10.57
CA ASN A 13 -10.26 -25.02 11.05
C ASN A 13 -9.21 -24.29 10.20
N GLY A 14 -8.56 -23.28 10.79
CA GLY A 14 -7.55 -22.45 10.13
C GLY A 14 -8.03 -21.07 9.70
N MET A 15 -9.29 -20.70 9.97
CA MET A 15 -9.69 -19.29 9.90
C MET A 15 -9.08 -18.53 11.08
N ASP A 16 -7.87 -17.99 10.88
CA ASP A 16 -7.19 -17.11 11.84
C ASP A 16 -7.97 -15.79 11.97
N GLY A 17 -8.94 -15.76 12.91
CA GLY A 17 -9.76 -14.57 13.19
C GLY A 17 -8.91 -13.33 13.53
N THR A 18 -7.74 -13.53 14.14
CA THR A 18 -6.77 -12.48 14.47
C THR A 18 -6.15 -11.80 13.24
N ARG A 19 -5.90 -12.53 12.15
CA ARG A 19 -5.40 -11.94 10.88
C ARG A 19 -6.49 -11.09 10.23
N PHE A 20 -7.74 -11.54 10.29
CA PHE A 20 -8.90 -10.79 9.80
C PHE A 20 -9.17 -9.54 10.63
N GLU A 21 -9.04 -9.58 11.96
CA GLU A 21 -9.26 -8.43 12.82
C GLU A 21 -8.21 -7.32 12.64
N ARG A 22 -6.92 -7.68 12.50
CA ARG A 22 -5.84 -6.70 12.25
C ARG A 22 -6.00 -5.95 10.93
N MET A 23 -6.69 -6.56 9.96
CA MET A 23 -6.97 -5.99 8.64
C MET A 23 -8.21 -5.08 8.62
N ARG A 24 -9.02 -5.08 9.69
CA ARG A 24 -10.33 -4.41 9.76
C ARG A 24 -10.32 -3.07 10.48
N TRP A 25 -9.15 -2.44 10.65
CA TRP A 25 -9.11 -1.12 11.26
C TRP A 25 -10.02 -0.14 10.50
N THR A 26 -10.91 0.50 11.23
CA THR A 26 -11.71 1.63 10.78
C THR A 26 -11.69 2.68 11.87
N GLY A 27 -11.61 3.95 11.49
CA GLY A 27 -11.59 5.05 12.43
C GLY A 27 -11.97 6.37 11.77
N THR A 28 -11.99 7.40 12.57
CA THR A 28 -12.14 8.79 12.15
C THR A 28 -10.88 9.28 11.43
N PHE A 29 -11.01 10.40 10.72
CA PHE A 29 -9.85 11.07 10.13
C PHE A 29 -8.80 11.49 11.18
N ALA A 30 -9.24 11.93 12.36
CA ALA A 30 -8.35 12.32 13.45
C ALA A 30 -7.54 11.14 14.01
N GLU A 31 -8.18 9.97 14.19
CA GLU A 31 -7.48 8.74 14.61
C GLU A 31 -6.45 8.29 13.57
N TYR A 32 -6.76 8.47 12.28
CA TYR A 32 -5.79 8.20 11.21
C TYR A 32 -4.57 9.13 11.28
N LEU A 33 -4.76 10.43 11.52
CA LEU A 33 -3.64 11.35 11.71
C LEU A 33 -2.78 10.96 12.93
N GLY A 34 -3.41 10.59 14.06
CA GLY A 34 -2.67 10.09 15.23
C GLY A 34 -1.89 8.80 14.96
N LEU A 35 -2.40 7.93 14.09
CA LEU A 35 -1.68 6.75 13.63
C LEU A 35 -0.44 7.14 12.80
N LEU A 36 -0.55 8.15 11.93
CA LEU A 36 0.58 8.65 11.14
C LEU A 36 1.64 9.37 11.99
N GLU A 37 1.24 10.03 13.09
CA GLU A 37 2.19 10.58 14.05
C GLU A 37 2.99 9.50 14.77
N SER A 38 2.39 8.33 15.00
CA SER A 38 3.07 7.20 15.63
C SER A 38 3.96 6.44 14.64
N ASP A 39 3.50 6.32 13.39
CA ASP A 39 4.25 5.68 12.32
C ASP A 39 3.76 6.21 10.95
N PRO A 40 4.60 7.00 10.25
CA PRO A 40 4.23 7.71 9.03
C PRO A 40 4.30 6.84 7.76
N ARG A 41 4.77 5.59 7.85
CA ARG A 41 4.86 4.65 6.72
C ARG A 41 3.57 4.47 5.90
N PRO A 42 2.35 4.57 6.45
CA PRO A 42 1.15 4.43 5.63
C PRO A 42 1.00 5.52 4.55
N ALA A 43 1.59 6.70 4.76
CA ALA A 43 1.59 7.82 3.81
C ALA A 43 2.57 7.66 2.63
N ARG A 44 3.30 6.52 2.56
CA ARG A 44 4.20 6.22 1.43
C ARG A 44 3.45 6.13 0.11
N ASN A 45 4.09 6.62 -0.95
CA ASN A 45 3.60 6.44 -2.31
C ASN A 45 3.84 4.98 -2.81
N ALA A 46 3.42 4.69 -4.04
CA ALA A 46 3.55 3.35 -4.62
C ALA A 46 5.01 2.87 -4.75
N TRP A 47 5.95 3.74 -5.12
CA TRP A 47 7.36 3.41 -5.28
C TRP A 47 8.05 3.11 -3.96
N GLN A 48 7.79 3.94 -2.95
CA GLN A 48 8.30 3.76 -1.59
C GLN A 48 7.76 2.46 -0.98
N ARG A 49 6.47 2.17 -1.18
CA ARG A 49 5.88 0.91 -0.71
C ARG A 49 6.46 -0.31 -1.42
N LEU A 50 6.73 -0.19 -2.72
CA LEU A 50 7.39 -1.25 -3.49
C LEU A 50 8.82 -1.49 -3.03
N LEU A 51 9.59 -0.42 -2.80
CA LEU A 51 10.95 -0.49 -2.27
C LEU A 51 10.97 -1.19 -0.91
N ASP A 52 10.21 -0.68 0.05
CA ASP A 52 10.20 -1.21 1.41
C ASP A 52 9.71 -2.66 1.44
N MET A 53 8.79 -3.04 0.54
CA MET A 53 8.38 -4.43 0.38
C MET A 53 9.55 -5.31 -0.08
N ILE A 54 10.27 -4.90 -1.11
CA ILE A 54 11.44 -5.63 -1.62
C ILE A 54 12.50 -5.76 -0.50
N GLU A 55 12.80 -4.66 0.18
CA GLU A 55 13.80 -4.62 1.26
C GLU A 55 13.39 -5.42 2.49
N SER A 56 12.09 -5.52 2.79
CA SER A 56 11.59 -6.31 3.92
C SER A 56 11.91 -7.81 3.83
N HIS A 57 12.17 -8.32 2.62
CA HIS A 57 12.60 -9.71 2.41
C HIS A 57 14.13 -9.90 2.63
N GLY A 58 14.88 -8.80 2.65
CA GLY A 58 16.34 -8.81 2.80
C GLY A 58 17.11 -9.09 1.52
N VAL A 59 18.43 -9.03 1.65
CA VAL A 59 19.42 -9.31 0.61
C VAL A 59 20.37 -10.37 1.13
N SER A 60 20.63 -11.40 0.33
CA SER A 60 21.69 -12.38 0.54
C SER A 60 22.86 -12.09 -0.40
N GLU A 61 24.06 -12.52 -0.02
CA GLU A 61 25.25 -12.50 -0.87
C GLU A 61 25.73 -13.93 -1.07
N ASP A 62 26.04 -14.30 -2.31
CA ASP A 62 26.65 -15.60 -2.60
C ASP A 62 28.17 -15.58 -2.32
N GLU A 63 28.82 -16.74 -2.45
CA GLU A 63 30.28 -16.87 -2.24
C GLU A 63 31.11 -16.00 -3.20
N GLY A 64 30.52 -15.55 -4.32
CA GLY A 64 31.12 -14.64 -5.29
C GLY A 64 30.88 -13.16 -4.99
N GLY A 65 30.16 -12.83 -3.91
CA GLY A 65 29.79 -11.47 -3.53
C GLY A 65 28.65 -10.87 -4.35
N VAL A 66 27.91 -11.69 -5.10
CA VAL A 66 26.75 -11.23 -5.88
C VAL A 66 25.56 -11.05 -4.95
N ARG A 67 25.05 -9.81 -4.88
CA ARG A 67 23.86 -9.47 -4.10
C ARG A 67 22.59 -10.01 -4.75
N ARG A 68 21.79 -10.69 -3.94
CA ARG A 68 20.53 -11.32 -4.33
C ARG A 68 19.40 -10.82 -3.43
N TRP A 69 18.42 -10.17 -4.04
CA TRP A 69 17.22 -9.72 -3.35
C TRP A 69 16.29 -10.92 -3.09
N ASN A 70 16.09 -11.27 -1.81
CA ASN A 70 15.44 -12.53 -1.41
C ASN A 70 13.97 -12.64 -1.86
N LEU A 71 13.32 -11.51 -2.19
CA LEU A 71 11.99 -11.54 -2.81
C LEU A 71 11.98 -12.42 -4.08
N PHE A 72 13.07 -12.40 -4.86
CA PHE A 72 13.16 -13.14 -6.11
C PHE A 72 13.48 -14.64 -5.93
N ASP A 73 13.64 -15.09 -4.69
CA ASP A 73 13.67 -16.51 -4.32
C ASP A 73 12.27 -17.09 -4.06
N ASP A 74 11.22 -16.31 -4.33
CA ASP A 74 9.83 -16.72 -4.15
C ASP A 74 9.50 -17.23 -2.72
N PRO A 75 9.70 -16.40 -1.67
CA PRO A 75 9.46 -16.82 -0.30
C PRO A 75 7.98 -17.14 0.00
N MET A 76 7.06 -16.54 -0.77
CA MET A 76 5.61 -16.82 -0.65
C MET A 76 5.21 -18.13 -1.35
N GLY A 77 5.88 -18.48 -2.45
CA GLY A 77 5.56 -19.66 -3.27
C GLY A 77 6.47 -20.86 -3.02
N GLY A 78 7.42 -20.76 -2.10
CA GLY A 78 8.34 -21.85 -1.73
C GLY A 78 9.40 -22.13 -2.78
N GLY A 79 9.87 -21.09 -3.48
CA GLY A 79 10.91 -21.22 -4.51
C GLY A 79 10.43 -21.73 -5.86
N ARG A 80 9.12 -21.98 -6.05
CA ARG A 80 8.56 -22.50 -7.31
C ARG A 80 8.83 -21.56 -8.48
N ASP A 81 8.84 -20.28 -8.19
CA ASP A 81 9.04 -19.21 -9.16
C ASP A 81 10.34 -18.43 -8.95
N ALA A 82 11.30 -19.01 -8.23
CA ALA A 82 12.59 -18.37 -7.99
C ALA A 82 13.30 -18.03 -9.31
N VAL A 83 13.85 -16.82 -9.38
CA VAL A 83 14.48 -16.27 -10.58
C VAL A 83 15.99 -16.32 -10.43
N PHE A 84 16.67 -17.05 -11.32
CA PHE A 84 18.13 -17.23 -11.28
C PHE A 84 18.81 -16.69 -12.54
N GLY A 85 20.06 -16.25 -12.42
CA GLY A 85 20.87 -15.79 -13.55
C GLY A 85 20.49 -14.40 -14.05
N LEU A 86 19.74 -13.63 -13.25
CA LEU A 86 19.30 -12.26 -13.55
C LEU A 86 19.67 -11.30 -12.41
N GLU A 87 20.71 -11.60 -11.63
CA GLU A 87 21.10 -10.86 -10.44
C GLU A 87 21.41 -9.38 -10.78
N GLU A 88 22.19 -9.11 -11.83
CA GLU A 88 22.46 -7.76 -12.31
C GLU A 88 21.19 -7.02 -12.80
N PRO A 89 20.36 -7.58 -13.70
CA PRO A 89 19.08 -6.97 -14.09
C PRO A 89 18.13 -6.70 -12.93
N LEU A 90 18.06 -7.61 -11.94
CA LEU A 90 17.23 -7.45 -10.75
C LEU A 90 17.78 -6.35 -9.84
N ALA A 91 19.10 -6.26 -9.67
CA ALA A 91 19.73 -5.15 -8.96
C ALA A 91 19.40 -3.81 -9.62
N ALA A 92 19.52 -3.72 -10.95
CA ALA A 92 19.18 -2.51 -11.71
C ALA A 92 17.68 -2.15 -11.59
N LEU A 93 16.80 -3.14 -11.55
CA LEU A 93 15.37 -2.93 -11.30
C LEU A 93 15.14 -2.34 -9.90
N VAL A 94 15.77 -2.90 -8.87
CA VAL A 94 15.62 -2.38 -7.49
C VAL A 94 16.22 -0.98 -7.35
N ASP A 95 17.36 -0.70 -7.99
CA ASP A 95 17.95 0.65 -8.02
C ASP A 95 17.02 1.66 -8.71
N MET A 96 16.32 1.25 -9.76
CA MET A 96 15.29 2.09 -10.39
C MET A 96 14.10 2.33 -9.46
N VAL A 97 13.64 1.31 -8.74
CA VAL A 97 12.58 1.45 -7.73
C VAL A 97 13.01 2.42 -6.62
N ARG A 98 14.25 2.29 -6.14
CA ARG A 98 14.85 3.18 -5.15
C ARG A 98 14.93 4.63 -5.64
N ALA A 99 15.35 4.84 -6.88
CA ALA A 99 15.39 6.16 -7.50
C ALA A 99 13.97 6.77 -7.63
N GLY A 100 12.95 5.96 -7.97
CA GLY A 100 11.55 6.38 -7.96
C GLY A 100 11.03 6.74 -6.56
N ALA A 101 11.39 5.96 -5.53
CA ALA A 101 11.03 6.24 -4.14
C ALA A 101 11.61 7.58 -3.64
N ARG A 102 12.79 7.95 -4.14
CA ARG A 102 13.47 9.23 -3.88
C ARG A 102 13.06 10.37 -4.82
N HIS A 103 12.08 10.16 -5.69
CA HIS A 103 11.60 11.16 -6.66
C HIS A 103 12.69 11.68 -7.61
N LEU A 104 13.57 10.79 -8.08
CA LEU A 104 14.67 11.11 -8.99
C LEU A 104 14.31 10.96 -10.47
N GLY A 105 13.02 10.84 -10.81
CA GLY A 105 12.50 10.82 -12.17
C GLY A 105 11.85 9.51 -12.64
N PRO A 106 12.25 8.29 -12.18
CA PRO A 106 11.57 7.05 -12.59
C PRO A 106 10.07 7.04 -12.30
N GLU A 107 9.63 7.74 -11.25
CA GLU A 107 8.23 7.82 -10.85
C GLU A 107 7.31 8.49 -11.88
N ARG A 108 7.89 9.21 -12.85
CA ARG A 108 7.19 9.87 -13.96
C ARG A 108 7.30 9.12 -15.28
N ARG A 109 7.83 7.89 -15.27
CA ARG A 109 8.16 7.11 -16.48
C ARG A 109 7.51 5.73 -16.46
N LEU A 110 7.32 5.16 -17.65
CA LEU A 110 6.88 3.77 -17.81
C LEU A 110 8.08 2.82 -17.62
N LEU A 111 7.95 1.87 -16.70
CA LEU A 111 8.88 0.75 -16.58
C LEU A 111 8.53 -0.31 -17.63
N LEU A 112 9.42 -0.55 -18.60
CA LEU A 112 9.24 -1.59 -19.61
C LEU A 112 10.25 -2.72 -19.39
N LEU A 113 9.77 -3.91 -19.02
CA LEU A 113 10.58 -5.12 -18.99
C LEU A 113 10.61 -5.74 -20.40
N HIS A 114 11.77 -5.77 -21.04
CA HIS A 114 11.97 -6.38 -22.35
C HIS A 114 13.10 -7.41 -22.32
N GLY A 115 13.08 -8.35 -23.27
CA GLY A 115 14.08 -9.42 -23.36
C GLY A 115 13.56 -10.64 -24.11
N PRO A 116 14.40 -11.66 -24.38
CA PRO A 116 14.02 -12.88 -25.07
C PRO A 116 12.83 -13.61 -24.43
N VAL A 117 12.16 -14.47 -25.19
CA VAL A 117 11.13 -15.36 -24.63
C VAL A 117 11.77 -16.25 -23.56
N GLY A 118 11.07 -16.45 -22.43
CA GLY A 118 11.58 -17.24 -21.31
C GLY A 118 12.47 -16.48 -20.31
N SER A 119 12.72 -15.18 -20.49
CA SER A 119 13.59 -14.38 -19.60
C SER A 119 12.93 -13.93 -18.27
N ALA A 120 12.04 -14.75 -17.69
CA ALA A 120 11.37 -14.52 -16.39
C ALA A 120 10.60 -13.19 -16.20
N LYS A 121 10.34 -12.39 -17.25
CA LYS A 121 9.68 -11.06 -17.12
C LYS A 121 8.34 -11.11 -16.38
N SER A 122 7.46 -12.03 -16.77
CA SER A 122 6.15 -12.21 -16.13
C SER A 122 6.30 -12.77 -14.71
N THR A 123 7.30 -13.63 -14.48
CA THR A 123 7.63 -14.17 -13.16
C THR A 123 8.02 -13.06 -12.20
N ILE A 124 8.92 -12.15 -12.62
CA ILE A 124 9.33 -10.97 -11.83
C ILE A 124 8.11 -10.13 -11.46
N VAL A 125 7.26 -9.80 -12.43
CA VAL A 125 6.04 -9.02 -12.17
C VAL A 125 5.11 -9.74 -11.18
N ARG A 126 4.92 -11.04 -11.31
CA ARG A 126 4.08 -11.83 -10.40
C ARG A 126 4.66 -11.87 -8.99
N LEU A 127 5.98 -11.99 -8.83
CA LEU A 127 6.65 -11.93 -7.53
C LEU A 127 6.48 -10.56 -6.88
N LEU A 128 6.61 -9.46 -7.63
CA LEU A 128 6.34 -8.11 -7.11
C LEU A 128 4.89 -7.96 -6.65
N LYS A 129 3.91 -8.45 -7.43
CA LYS A 129 2.49 -8.40 -7.06
C LYS A 129 2.20 -9.23 -5.81
N THR A 130 2.67 -10.48 -5.79
CA THR A 130 2.47 -11.41 -4.66
C THR A 130 3.15 -10.89 -3.40
N GLY A 131 4.35 -10.35 -3.53
CA GLY A 131 5.09 -9.71 -2.43
C GLY A 131 4.35 -8.48 -1.91
N LEU A 132 3.81 -7.63 -2.80
CA LEU A 132 3.05 -6.44 -2.40
C LEU A 132 1.72 -6.80 -1.71
N GLU A 133 1.02 -7.82 -2.21
CA GLU A 133 -0.17 -8.39 -1.57
C GLU A 133 0.15 -8.90 -0.17
N ALA A 134 1.18 -9.74 -0.01
CA ALA A 134 1.61 -10.25 1.29
C ALA A 134 2.05 -9.11 2.24
N TYR A 135 2.84 -8.16 1.73
CA TYR A 135 3.35 -7.03 2.50
C TYR A 135 2.23 -6.14 3.02
N SER A 136 1.19 -5.87 2.22
CA SER A 136 0.05 -5.04 2.63
C SER A 136 -0.74 -5.58 3.83
N GLN A 137 -0.60 -6.88 4.08
CA GLN A 137 -1.22 -7.57 5.21
C GLN A 137 -0.38 -7.49 6.49
N THR A 138 0.88 -7.05 6.40
CA THR A 138 1.74 -6.79 7.55
C THR A 138 1.48 -5.42 8.15
N ASP A 139 1.90 -5.18 9.40
CA ASP A 139 1.79 -3.85 10.00
C ASP A 139 2.73 -2.84 9.33
N ALA A 140 3.88 -3.29 8.82
CA ALA A 140 4.82 -2.44 8.08
C ALA A 140 4.27 -2.02 6.71
N GLY A 141 3.44 -2.84 6.05
CA GLY A 141 2.89 -2.57 4.72
C GLY A 141 1.45 -2.04 4.70
N ARG A 142 0.87 -1.74 5.87
CA ARG A 142 -0.53 -1.27 6.00
C ARG A 142 -0.84 -0.08 5.08
N VAL A 143 -2.04 -0.11 4.49
CA VAL A 143 -2.55 0.92 3.56
C VAL A 143 -3.95 1.32 3.99
N TYR A 144 -4.27 2.60 3.87
CA TYR A 144 -5.55 3.16 4.26
C TYR A 144 -6.20 3.89 3.10
N THR A 145 -7.52 3.91 3.12
CA THR A 145 -8.36 4.75 2.28
C THR A 145 -9.55 5.23 3.10
N PHE A 146 -10.48 5.96 2.49
CA PHE A 146 -11.63 6.50 3.18
C PHE A 146 -12.95 6.23 2.45
N ASP A 147 -14.01 6.23 3.24
CA ASP A 147 -15.39 6.28 2.78
C ASP A 147 -16.05 7.56 3.31
N TRP A 148 -16.96 8.14 2.54
CA TRP A 148 -17.85 9.21 3.01
C TRP A 148 -19.05 8.62 3.75
N ILE A 149 -19.49 9.30 4.80
CA ILE A 149 -20.70 8.99 5.57
C ILE A 149 -21.69 10.13 5.35
N ILE A 150 -22.66 9.91 4.44
CA ILE A 150 -23.61 10.95 4.03
C ILE A 150 -25.02 10.48 4.40
N ASP A 151 -25.66 11.21 5.31
CA ASP A 151 -27.05 10.95 5.71
C ASP A 151 -27.33 9.48 6.13
N GLY A 152 -26.33 8.84 6.75
CA GLY A 152 -26.37 7.44 7.20
C GLY A 152 -25.82 6.41 6.20
N GLU A 153 -25.59 6.82 4.95
CA GLU A 153 -25.07 5.96 3.89
C GLU A 153 -23.55 5.99 3.81
N VAL A 154 -22.96 4.82 3.57
CA VAL A 154 -21.52 4.65 3.33
C VAL A 154 -21.24 4.73 1.85
N ILE A 155 -20.41 5.69 1.45
CA ILE A 155 -20.04 5.91 0.05
C ILE A 155 -18.52 5.76 -0.09
N PRO A 156 -18.02 4.61 -0.56
CA PRO A 156 -16.59 4.36 -0.65
C PRO A 156 -15.88 5.31 -1.63
N SER A 157 -14.62 5.68 -1.33
CA SER A 157 -13.76 6.31 -2.34
C SER A 157 -13.59 5.39 -3.54
N ALA A 158 -14.03 5.84 -4.71
CA ALA A 158 -14.07 5.04 -5.93
C ALA A 158 -12.67 4.52 -6.34
N THR A 159 -11.64 5.33 -6.12
CA THR A 159 -10.25 5.04 -6.49
C THR A 159 -9.37 4.70 -5.30
N ARG A 160 -9.95 4.44 -4.12
CA ARG A 160 -9.23 4.15 -2.87
C ARG A 160 -8.13 5.18 -2.58
N GLN A 161 -8.48 6.45 -2.69
CA GLN A 161 -7.52 7.55 -2.52
C GLN A 161 -6.93 7.58 -1.10
N ASP A 162 -5.72 8.14 -1.01
CA ASP A 162 -5.07 8.43 0.28
C ASP A 162 -5.93 9.43 1.08
N PRO A 163 -6.30 9.12 2.34
CA PRO A 163 -7.07 10.03 3.17
C PRO A 163 -6.41 11.40 3.33
N LEU A 164 -5.08 11.51 3.27
CA LEU A 164 -4.37 12.77 3.38
C LEU A 164 -4.77 13.78 2.29
N LEU A 165 -5.34 13.34 1.16
CA LEU A 165 -5.88 14.23 0.13
C LEU A 165 -7.09 15.06 0.60
N LEU A 166 -7.73 14.67 1.72
CA LEU A 166 -8.80 15.46 2.35
C LEU A 166 -8.27 16.71 3.06
N ILE A 167 -6.97 16.79 3.34
CA ILE A 167 -6.33 17.97 3.91
C ILE A 167 -6.30 19.06 2.83
N PRO A 168 -6.70 20.30 3.14
CA PRO A 168 -6.67 21.37 2.13
C PRO A 168 -5.23 21.68 1.70
N ALA A 169 -5.07 22.10 0.46
CA ALA A 169 -3.78 22.08 -0.24
C ALA A 169 -2.71 22.91 0.49
N GLU A 170 -3.11 24.02 1.09
CA GLU A 170 -2.25 24.97 1.80
C GLU A 170 -1.65 24.37 3.08
N GLN A 171 -2.34 23.42 3.74
CA GLN A 171 -1.89 22.81 4.99
C GLN A 171 -1.08 21.53 4.77
N ARG A 172 -1.16 20.92 3.58
CA ARG A 172 -0.43 19.67 3.27
C ARG A 172 1.08 19.79 3.47
N ALA A 173 1.66 20.94 3.14
CA ALA A 173 3.11 21.16 3.28
C ALA A 173 3.57 21.01 4.75
N GLY A 174 2.82 21.58 5.69
CA GLY A 174 3.12 21.46 7.12
C GLY A 174 2.98 20.02 7.63
N VAL A 175 1.93 19.31 7.19
CA VAL A 175 1.72 17.91 7.56
C VAL A 175 2.82 17.02 6.99
N MET A 176 3.20 17.18 5.72
CA MET A 176 4.27 16.40 5.11
C MET A 176 5.62 16.67 5.77
N ALA A 177 5.94 17.92 6.12
CA ALA A 177 7.15 18.24 6.87
C ALA A 177 7.19 17.47 8.20
N ARG A 178 6.09 17.49 8.96
CA ARG A 178 5.99 16.78 10.23
C ARG A 178 6.15 15.26 10.08
N LEU A 179 5.50 14.65 9.07
CA LEU A 179 5.63 13.21 8.86
C LEU A 179 7.05 12.82 8.41
N ASN A 180 7.73 13.66 7.64
CA ASN A 180 9.10 13.42 7.21
C ASN A 180 10.12 13.51 8.36
N GLU A 181 9.90 14.39 9.35
CA GLU A 181 10.71 14.42 10.58
C GLU A 181 10.65 13.08 11.34
N LEU A 182 9.50 12.40 11.28
CA LEU A 182 9.24 11.16 12.02
C LEU A 182 9.67 9.90 11.24
N LEU A 183 9.71 9.95 9.91
CA LEU A 183 9.86 8.76 9.07
C LEU A 183 11.23 8.09 9.19
N GLY A 184 12.31 8.88 9.23
CA GLY A 184 13.68 8.36 9.32
C GLY A 184 14.10 7.42 8.18
N ALA A 185 13.46 7.51 7.01
CA ALA A 185 13.79 6.71 5.82
C ALA A 185 14.76 7.45 4.89
N GLU A 186 15.29 6.73 3.89
CA GLU A 186 16.17 7.28 2.86
C GLU A 186 15.47 8.09 1.76
N TYR A 187 14.16 8.32 1.91
CA TYR A 187 13.32 9.10 1.01
C TYR A 187 12.36 10.00 1.80
N GLU A 188 11.77 10.97 1.10
CA GLU A 188 10.78 11.88 1.67
C GLU A 188 9.38 11.53 1.18
N LEU A 189 8.40 11.57 2.09
CA LEU A 189 6.97 11.55 1.78
C LEU A 189 6.58 12.81 1.04
N ARG A 190 5.83 12.63 -0.04
CA ARG A 190 5.22 13.70 -0.83
C ARG A 190 3.78 13.32 -1.13
N LEU A 191 2.88 14.28 -0.94
CA LEU A 191 1.48 14.13 -1.27
C LEU A 191 1.16 14.98 -2.49
N GLU A 192 1.06 14.33 -3.65
CA GLU A 192 0.71 14.94 -4.92
C GLU A 192 -0.73 14.58 -5.33
N GLY A 193 -1.35 15.45 -6.12
CA GLY A 193 -2.68 15.20 -6.70
C GLY A 193 -3.85 15.81 -5.91
N SER A 194 -5.05 15.47 -6.36
CA SER A 194 -6.32 15.99 -5.86
C SER A 194 -7.30 14.85 -5.59
N LEU A 195 -8.40 15.17 -4.89
CA LEU A 195 -9.52 14.26 -4.79
C LEU A 195 -10.06 13.91 -6.19
N ASP A 196 -10.59 12.70 -6.33
CA ASP A 196 -11.27 12.24 -7.53
C ASP A 196 -12.61 12.99 -7.71
N PRO A 197 -13.26 12.95 -8.88
CA PRO A 197 -14.48 13.72 -9.11
C PRO A 197 -15.62 13.44 -8.12
N LEU A 198 -15.79 12.18 -7.69
CA LEU A 198 -16.83 11.80 -6.73
C LEU A 198 -16.50 12.36 -5.35
N SER A 199 -15.25 12.18 -4.89
CA SER A 199 -14.81 12.70 -3.60
C SER A 199 -14.81 14.24 -3.57
N THR A 200 -14.49 14.89 -4.70
CA THR A 200 -14.58 16.35 -4.86
C THR A 200 -16.03 16.83 -4.72
N HIS A 201 -16.98 16.10 -5.30
CA HIS A 201 -18.40 16.42 -5.19
C HIS A 201 -18.88 16.37 -3.73
N TYR A 202 -18.59 15.29 -2.99
CA TYR A 202 -19.00 15.18 -1.58
C TYR A 202 -18.30 16.19 -0.68
N TYR A 203 -17.01 16.44 -0.92
CA TYR A 203 -16.29 17.49 -0.21
C TYR A 203 -16.97 18.85 -0.42
N GLY A 204 -17.33 19.21 -1.65
CA GLY A 204 -18.04 20.45 -1.98
C GLY A 204 -19.42 20.54 -1.34
N LEU A 205 -20.22 19.47 -1.42
CA LEU A 205 -21.54 19.39 -0.79
C LEU A 205 -21.48 19.61 0.72
N LEU A 206 -20.51 19.01 1.40
CA LEU A 206 -20.31 19.17 2.84
C LEU A 206 -19.75 20.54 3.19
N ALA A 207 -18.89 21.11 2.34
CA ALA A 207 -18.42 22.48 2.51
C ALA A 207 -19.59 23.49 2.43
N GLU A 208 -20.52 23.32 1.49
CA GLU A 208 -21.74 24.14 1.43
C GLU A 208 -22.62 23.94 2.67
N ARG A 209 -22.84 22.69 3.08
CA ARG A 209 -23.66 22.33 4.25
C ARG A 209 -23.13 22.90 5.57
N HIS A 210 -21.81 22.92 5.73
CA HIS A 210 -21.14 23.31 6.98
C HIS A 210 -20.46 24.69 6.90
N GLY A 211 -20.76 25.49 5.88
CA GLY A 211 -20.21 26.85 5.73
C GLY A 211 -18.69 26.90 5.62
N GLY A 212 -18.08 25.86 5.04
CA GLY A 212 -16.63 25.75 4.87
C GLY A 212 -15.85 25.27 6.10
N ASP A 213 -16.53 24.87 7.18
CA ASP A 213 -15.86 24.29 8.35
C ASP A 213 -15.28 22.90 8.02
N TRP A 214 -13.97 22.87 7.77
CA TRP A 214 -13.26 21.64 7.42
C TRP A 214 -13.33 20.56 8.50
N GLN A 215 -13.37 20.93 9.79
CA GLN A 215 -13.47 19.94 10.87
C GLN A 215 -14.80 19.18 10.76
N ARG A 216 -15.89 19.90 10.49
CA ARG A 216 -17.19 19.29 10.23
C ARG A 216 -17.24 18.47 8.95
N ILE A 217 -16.48 18.81 7.93
CA ILE A 217 -16.39 18.01 6.69
C ILE A 217 -15.77 16.64 7.01
N VAL A 218 -14.64 16.59 7.74
CA VAL A 218 -13.94 15.33 8.01
C VAL A 218 -14.64 14.45 9.06
N GLU A 219 -15.61 14.98 9.82
CA GLU A 219 -16.52 14.16 10.64
C GLU A 219 -17.37 13.20 9.78
N HIS A 220 -17.62 13.54 8.52
CA HIS A 220 -18.28 12.66 7.53
C HIS A 220 -17.32 11.66 6.89
N VAL A 221 -16.11 11.49 7.40
CA VAL A 221 -15.12 10.58 6.83
C VAL A 221 -14.85 9.42 7.78
N ARG A 222 -14.98 8.21 7.24
CA ARG A 222 -14.48 6.99 7.89
C ARG A 222 -13.25 6.50 7.13
N VAL A 223 -12.10 6.53 7.78
CA VAL A 223 -10.87 5.92 7.27
C VAL A 223 -10.91 4.43 7.55
N ARG A 224 -10.43 3.61 6.62
CA ARG A 224 -10.34 2.16 6.77
C ARG A 224 -9.06 1.61 6.18
N ARG A 225 -8.54 0.56 6.83
CA ARG A 225 -7.44 -0.24 6.29
C ARG A 225 -7.96 -1.09 5.13
N PHE A 226 -7.10 -1.33 4.15
CA PHE A 226 -7.31 -2.38 3.16
C PHE A 226 -5.97 -3.04 2.82
N ALA A 227 -6.04 -4.15 2.09
CA ALA A 227 -4.90 -4.86 1.56
C ALA A 227 -5.08 -5.05 0.05
N PHE A 228 -3.97 -5.12 -0.66
CA PHE A 228 -3.99 -5.46 -2.07
C PHE A 228 -4.38 -6.92 -2.26
N HIS A 229 -5.07 -7.20 -3.35
CA HIS A 229 -5.50 -8.55 -3.66
C HIS A 229 -5.65 -8.70 -5.18
N GLU A 230 -4.75 -9.46 -5.81
CA GLU A 230 -4.70 -9.56 -7.27
C GLU A 230 -5.98 -10.16 -7.85
N ALA A 231 -6.44 -11.30 -7.30
CA ALA A 231 -7.63 -11.99 -7.81
C ALA A 231 -8.91 -11.15 -7.68
N GLY A 232 -8.96 -10.28 -6.66
CA GLY A 232 -10.07 -9.37 -6.41
C GLY A 232 -9.93 -8.02 -7.09
N ARG A 233 -8.84 -7.80 -7.84
CA ARG A 233 -8.51 -6.52 -8.50
C ARG A 233 -8.53 -5.34 -7.52
N VAL A 234 -8.01 -5.56 -6.31
CA VAL A 234 -7.89 -4.54 -5.28
C VAL A 234 -6.46 -4.02 -5.31
N GLY A 235 -6.33 -2.79 -5.81
CA GLY A 235 -5.11 -1.98 -5.79
C GLY A 235 -5.30 -0.71 -4.96
#